data_AF-A0A1W6C0F8-F1
#
_entry.id   AF-A0A1W6C0F8-F1
#
_cell.length_a   1.000
_cell.length_b   1.000
_cell.length_c   1.000
_cell.angle_alpha   90.00
_cell.angle_beta   90.00
_cell.angle_gamma   90.00
#
_symmetry.space_group_name_H-M   'P 1'
#
loop_
_entity.id
_entity.type
_entity.pdbx_description
1 polymer ?
#
loop_
_entity_poly.entity_id
_entity_poly.type
_entity_poly.pdbx_seq_one_letter_code
_entity_poly.pdbx_strand_id
1 'polypeptide(L)'
;MNRQRIWRTTVGVGSLLIGLSYAVLTVRNGFSVAGELVHAALFFAAGFALIYHSFKPQHEGSQMPGPLTSQQVAEYECAMETIGNAIAARSQAIHEERAKPEPNKELLDRLRQEQAELVLERSKISIDDVDSVHRVIANYGAQVRAQI
;
A
#
# COMPACT_ATOMS: atom_id res chain seq x y z
N MET A 1 -0.77 9.37 -21.09
CA MET A 1 0.28 8.47 -20.58
C MET A 1 1.46 9.33 -20.12
N ASN A 2 1.81 9.31 -18.83
CA ASN A 2 2.69 10.31 -18.23
C ASN A 2 4.15 10.18 -18.77
N ARG A 3 4.74 11.28 -19.28
CA ARG A 3 6.06 11.28 -19.96
C ARG A 3 7.17 10.67 -19.10
N GLN A 4 7.07 10.89 -17.79
CA GLN A 4 8.00 10.38 -16.79
C GLN A 4 7.87 8.87 -16.56
N ARG A 5 6.65 8.32 -16.67
CA ARG A 5 6.39 6.87 -16.60
C ARG A 5 6.92 6.15 -17.85
N ILE A 6 6.78 6.76 -19.02
CA ILE A 6 7.35 6.25 -20.28
C ILE A 6 8.87 6.24 -20.21
N TRP A 7 9.48 7.31 -19.70
CA TRP A 7 10.93 7.38 -19.55
C TRP A 7 11.47 6.32 -18.57
N ARG A 8 10.87 6.18 -17.38
CA ARG A 8 11.30 5.20 -16.37
C ARG A 8 11.15 3.74 -16.83
N THR A 9 10.05 3.41 -17.50
CA THR A 9 9.85 2.06 -18.06
C THR A 9 10.86 1.76 -19.17
N THR A 10 11.15 2.72 -20.05
CA THR A 10 12.15 2.58 -21.11
C THR A 10 13.55 2.34 -20.53
N VAL A 11 13.96 3.12 -19.52
CA VAL A 11 15.26 2.97 -18.85
C VAL A 11 15.33 1.67 -18.04
N GLY A 12 14.23 1.27 -17.40
CA GLY A 12 14.14 0.01 -16.67
C GLY A 12 14.30 -1.20 -17.59
N VAL A 13 13.59 -1.23 -18.73
CA VAL A 13 13.74 -2.29 -19.74
C VAL A 13 15.16 -2.33 -20.30
N GLY A 14 15.75 -1.17 -20.60
CA GLY A 14 17.15 -1.09 -21.05
C GLY A 14 18.13 -1.67 -20.03
N SER A 15 17.93 -1.40 -18.73
CA SER A 15 18.78 -1.93 -17.65
C SER A 15 18.69 -3.46 -17.55
N LEU A 16 17.49 -4.04 -17.73
CA LEU A 16 17.32 -5.50 -17.74
C LEU A 16 18.03 -6.16 -18.93
N LEU A 17 18.01 -5.54 -20.11
CA LEU A 17 18.71 -6.04 -21.30
C LEU A 17 20.23 -6.02 -21.14
N ILE A 18 20.77 -4.98 -20.49
CA ILE A 18 22.20 -4.90 -20.14
C ILE A 18 22.57 -6.00 -19.15
N GLY A 19 21.80 -6.17 -18.07
CA GLY A 19 22.03 -7.24 -17.09
C GLY A 19 22.00 -8.64 -17.72
N LEU A 20 21.05 -8.88 -18.63
CA LEU A 20 20.96 -10.14 -19.39
C LEU A 20 22.18 -10.36 -20.29
N SER A 21 22.66 -9.31 -20.95
CA SER A 21 23.84 -9.39 -21.81
C SER A 21 25.10 -9.78 -21.03
N TYR A 22 25.30 -9.20 -19.84
CA TYR A 22 26.40 -9.59 -18.94
C TYR A 22 26.28 -11.04 -18.46
N ALA A 23 25.07 -11.49 -18.09
CA ALA A 23 24.84 -12.86 -17.68
C ALA A 23 25.14 -13.88 -18.79
N VAL A 24 24.72 -13.59 -20.03
CA VAL A 24 25.00 -14.44 -21.20
C VAL A 24 26.49 -14.47 -21.52
N LEU A 25 27.18 -13.32 -21.44
CA LEU A 25 28.63 -13.23 -21.65
C LEU A 25 29.40 -14.05 -20.61
N THR A 26 28.98 -13.97 -19.34
CA THR A 26 29.59 -14.73 -18.23
C THR A 26 29.44 -16.23 -18.44
N VAL A 27 28.25 -16.70 -18.83
CA VAL A 27 27.99 -18.13 -19.09
C VAL A 27 28.80 -18.62 -20.30
N ARG A 28 28.95 -17.78 -21.33
CA ARG A 28 29.66 -18.14 -22.57
C ARG A 28 31.17 -18.17 -22.41
N ASN A 29 31.74 -17.29 -21.58
CA ASN A 29 33.19 -17.17 -21.39
C ASN A 29 33.73 -18.04 -20.24
N GLY A 30 32.85 -18.77 -19.53
CA GLY A 30 33.19 -19.42 -18.27
C GLY A 30 33.31 -18.39 -17.14
N PHE A 31 33.02 -18.79 -15.90
CA PHE A 31 32.99 -17.93 -14.70
C PHE A 31 34.36 -17.33 -14.34
N SER A 32 34.88 -16.43 -15.18
CA SER A 32 36.24 -15.91 -15.11
C SER A 32 36.36 -14.74 -14.12
N VAL A 33 35.30 -13.94 -13.94
CA VAL A 33 35.35 -12.72 -13.12
C VAL A 33 34.10 -12.59 -12.26
N ALA A 34 34.24 -12.72 -10.94
CA ALA A 34 33.16 -12.54 -9.96
C ALA A 34 32.45 -11.17 -10.12
N GLY A 35 33.16 -10.17 -10.63
CA GLY A 35 32.61 -8.84 -10.92
C GLY A 35 31.50 -8.83 -11.98
N GLU A 36 31.51 -9.71 -12.98
CA GLU A 36 30.51 -9.68 -14.07
C GLU A 36 29.12 -10.09 -13.59
N LEU A 37 29.05 -11.08 -12.68
CA LEU A 37 27.80 -11.46 -12.02
C LEU A 37 27.27 -10.34 -11.11
N VAL A 38 28.16 -9.61 -10.44
CA VAL A 38 27.78 -8.45 -9.62
C VAL A 38 27.18 -7.35 -10.48
N HIS A 39 27.77 -7.05 -11.64
CA HIS A 39 27.21 -6.08 -12.57
C HIS A 39 25.84 -6.52 -13.10
N ALA A 40 25.70 -7.79 -13.51
CA ALA A 40 24.42 -8.33 -13.94
C ALA A 40 23.34 -8.18 -12.85
N ALA A 41 23.66 -8.55 -11.60
CA ALA A 41 22.75 -8.41 -10.47
C ALA A 41 22.35 -6.96 -10.18
N LEU A 42 23.30 -6.02 -10.26
CA LEU A 42 23.03 -4.59 -10.07
C LEU A 42 22.09 -4.03 -11.15
N PHE A 43 22.31 -4.38 -12.42
CA PHE A 43 21.46 -3.94 -13.52
C PHE A 43 20.07 -4.56 -13.45
N PHE A 44 19.95 -5.82 -13.03
CA PHE A 44 18.65 -6.44 -12.77
C PHE A 44 17.93 -5.74 -11.62
N ALA A 45 18.60 -5.54 -10.47
CA ALA A 45 18.02 -4.85 -9.33
C ALA A 45 17.56 -3.43 -9.67
N ALA A 46 18.37 -2.66 -10.39
CA ALA A 46 18.01 -1.33 -10.86
C ALA A 46 16.85 -1.34 -11.86
N GLY A 47 16.85 -2.26 -12.82
CA GLY A 47 15.79 -2.42 -13.81
C GLY A 47 14.44 -2.77 -13.17
N PHE A 48 14.43 -3.77 -12.29
CA PHE A 48 13.25 -4.14 -11.51
C PHE A 48 12.79 -3.00 -10.60
N ALA A 49 13.69 -2.31 -9.91
CA ALA A 49 13.34 -1.17 -9.06
C ALA A 49 12.71 -0.02 -9.86
N LEU A 50 13.21 0.30 -11.04
CA LEU A 50 12.67 1.36 -11.91
C LEU A 50 11.30 0.99 -12.48
N ILE A 51 11.13 -0.25 -12.93
CA ILE A 51 9.85 -0.76 -13.42
C ILE A 51 8.86 -0.81 -12.25
N TYR A 52 9.25 -1.38 -11.12
CA TYR A 52 8.45 -1.40 -9.90
C TYR A 52 8.05 0.01 -9.48
N HIS A 53 8.93 1.01 -9.48
CA HIS A 53 8.58 2.41 -9.21
C HIS A 53 7.68 3.06 -10.27
N SER A 54 7.65 2.53 -11.49
CA SER A 54 6.77 3.00 -12.58
C SER A 54 5.35 2.44 -12.48
N PHE A 55 5.19 1.33 -11.77
CA PHE A 55 3.90 0.66 -11.54
C PHE A 55 3.41 0.76 -10.09
N LYS A 56 4.32 1.00 -9.14
CA LYS A 56 3.98 1.47 -7.79
C LYS A 56 3.21 2.77 -8.01
N PRO A 57 2.00 2.89 -7.47
CA PRO A 57 1.29 4.16 -7.52
C PRO A 57 2.22 5.19 -6.91
N GLN A 58 2.74 6.08 -7.76
CA GLN A 58 3.25 7.33 -7.28
C GLN A 58 2.03 8.01 -6.68
N HIS A 59 1.91 8.00 -5.36
CA HIS A 59 1.47 9.22 -4.69
C HIS A 59 2.59 10.25 -4.90
N GLU A 60 2.77 10.67 -6.16
CA GLU A 60 3.01 12.07 -6.44
C GLU A 60 1.88 12.74 -5.68
N GLY A 61 2.21 13.44 -4.60
CA GLY A 61 1.24 14.30 -3.90
C GLY A 61 0.46 14.99 -4.99
N SER A 62 -0.84 14.71 -5.04
CA SER A 62 -1.60 14.98 -6.24
C SER A 62 -1.53 16.48 -6.43
N GLN A 63 -0.82 16.91 -7.47
CA GLN A 63 -0.86 18.30 -7.87
C GLN A 63 -2.18 18.46 -8.63
N MET A 64 -3.28 18.47 -7.87
CA MET A 64 -4.52 19.07 -8.31
C MET A 64 -4.24 20.55 -8.59
N PRO A 65 -4.79 21.12 -9.67
CA PRO A 65 -4.70 22.55 -9.90
C PRO A 65 -5.68 23.25 -8.96
N GLY A 66 -5.30 23.43 -7.69
CA GLY A 66 -6.06 24.23 -6.72
C GLY A 66 -6.14 23.65 -5.31
N PRO A 67 -6.57 24.46 -4.32
CA PRO A 67 -6.80 24.02 -2.95
C PRO A 67 -7.93 22.99 -2.87
N LEU A 68 -7.84 22.07 -1.89
CA LEU A 68 -8.88 21.09 -1.58
C LEU A 68 -10.23 21.80 -1.35
N THR A 69 -11.30 21.24 -1.89
CA THR A 69 -12.65 21.77 -1.61
C THR A 69 -13.07 21.44 -0.18
N SER A 70 -13.90 22.29 0.42
CA SER A 70 -14.45 22.05 1.76
C SER A 70 -15.22 20.72 1.85
N GLN A 71 -15.87 20.31 0.75
CA GLN A 71 -16.56 19.04 0.67
C GLN A 71 -15.59 17.85 0.74
N GLN A 72 -14.47 17.90 0.04
CA GLN A 72 -13.46 16.82 0.08
C GLN A 72 -12.85 16.66 1.47
N VAL A 73 -12.59 17.78 2.15
CA VAL A 73 -12.09 17.75 3.54
C VAL A 73 -13.14 17.11 4.46
N ALA A 74 -14.40 17.50 4.35
CA ALA A 74 -15.49 16.94 5.14
C ALA A 74 -15.69 15.44 4.89
N GLU A 75 -15.64 14.99 3.63
CA GLU A 75 -15.76 13.56 3.28
C GLU A 75 -14.59 12.75 3.84
N TYR A 76 -13.36 13.27 3.74
CA TYR A 76 -12.19 12.61 4.32
C TYR A 76 -12.27 12.52 5.84
N GLU A 77 -12.66 13.60 6.54
CA GLU A 77 -12.88 13.59 7.98
C GLU A 77 -13.96 12.56 8.37
N CYS A 78 -15.07 12.51 7.63
CA CYS A 78 -16.13 11.53 7.82
C CYS A 78 -15.61 10.09 7.67
N ALA A 79 -14.79 9.80 6.66
CA ALA A 79 -14.19 8.49 6.48
C ALA A 79 -13.25 8.12 7.65
N MET A 80 -12.42 9.05 8.09
CA MET A 80 -11.49 8.86 9.20
C MET A 80 -12.20 8.64 10.54
N GLU A 81 -13.29 9.35 10.79
CA GLU A 81 -14.15 9.16 11.96
C GLU A 81 -14.84 7.78 11.89
N THR A 82 -15.39 7.43 10.73
CA THR A 82 -16.12 6.18 10.54
C THR A 82 -15.24 4.96 10.83
N ILE A 83 -14.03 4.90 10.27
CA ILE A 83 -13.10 3.80 10.53
C ILE A 83 -12.54 3.85 11.96
N GLY A 84 -12.39 5.06 12.54
CA GLY A 84 -12.02 5.24 13.94
C GLY A 84 -13.03 4.61 14.90
N ASN A 85 -14.33 4.81 14.64
CA ASN A 85 -15.42 4.22 15.41
C ASN A 85 -15.44 2.69 15.29
N ALA A 86 -15.18 2.14 14.10
CA ALA A 86 -15.05 0.69 13.91
C ALA A 86 -13.90 0.11 14.74
N ILE A 87 -12.74 0.77 14.77
CA ILE A 87 -11.59 0.36 15.61
C ILE A 87 -11.95 0.42 17.09
N ALA A 88 -12.63 1.48 17.54
CA ALA A 88 -13.07 1.62 18.92
C ALA A 88 -14.04 0.50 19.33
N ALA A 89 -15.00 0.15 18.47
CA ALA A 89 -15.92 -0.95 18.69
C ALA A 89 -15.18 -2.30 18.85
N ARG A 90 -14.12 -2.54 18.05
CA ARG A 90 -13.27 -3.74 18.21
C ARG A 90 -12.45 -3.71 19.50
N SER A 91 -11.90 -2.56 19.88
CA SER A 91 -11.23 -2.41 21.18
C SER A 91 -12.16 -2.75 22.35
N GLN A 92 -13.41 -2.28 22.29
CA GLN A 92 -14.43 -2.54 23.30
C GLN A 92 -14.78 -4.03 23.37
N ALA A 93 -15.05 -4.67 22.23
CA ALA A 93 -15.33 -6.10 22.18
C ALA A 93 -14.17 -6.96 22.72
N ILE A 94 -12.92 -6.59 22.43
CA ILE A 94 -11.72 -7.25 22.99
C ILE A 94 -11.69 -7.10 24.51
N HIS A 95 -11.98 -5.89 25.01
CA HIS A 95 -11.98 -5.62 26.44
C HIS A 95 -13.06 -6.43 27.17
N GLU A 96 -14.28 -6.44 26.64
CA GLU A 96 -15.41 -7.20 27.19
C GLU A 96 -15.13 -8.70 27.20
N GLU A 97 -14.58 -9.25 26.12
CA GLU A 97 -14.23 -10.67 26.05
C GLU A 97 -13.12 -11.03 27.06
N ARG A 98 -12.13 -10.15 27.23
CA ARG A 98 -11.06 -10.32 28.24
C ARG A 98 -11.57 -10.26 29.67
N ALA A 99 -12.66 -9.54 29.93
CA ALA A 99 -13.23 -9.39 31.27
C ALA A 99 -14.07 -10.59 31.71
N LYS A 100 -14.38 -11.53 30.79
CA LYS A 100 -15.14 -12.74 31.12
C LYS A 100 -14.35 -13.67 32.05
N PRO A 101 -15.02 -14.43 32.94
CA PRO A 101 -14.37 -15.40 33.81
C PRO A 101 -13.56 -16.47 33.04
N GLU A 102 -14.05 -16.84 31.85
CA GLU A 102 -13.36 -17.75 30.93
C GLU A 102 -13.34 -17.12 29.52
N PRO A 103 -12.30 -16.35 29.18
CA PRO A 103 -12.20 -15.69 27.88
C PRO A 103 -12.05 -16.67 26.72
N ASN A 104 -12.81 -16.47 25.66
CA ASN A 104 -12.68 -17.22 24.43
C ASN A 104 -11.47 -16.73 23.62
N LYS A 105 -10.40 -17.54 23.62
CA LYS A 105 -9.14 -17.22 22.92
C LYS A 105 -9.31 -17.09 21.41
N GLU A 106 -10.13 -17.94 20.78
CA GLU A 106 -10.34 -17.89 19.33
C GLU A 106 -11.05 -16.60 18.92
N LEU A 107 -12.05 -16.18 19.70
CA LEU A 107 -12.75 -14.92 19.50
C LEU A 107 -11.80 -13.72 19.70
N LEU A 108 -10.95 -13.75 20.73
CA LEU A 108 -9.95 -12.70 20.96
C LEU A 108 -8.97 -12.55 19.80
N ASP A 109 -8.48 -13.67 19.26
CA ASP A 109 -7.51 -13.64 18.16
C ASP A 109 -8.16 -13.12 16.88
N ARG A 110 -9.42 -13.51 16.61
CA ARG A 110 -10.21 -12.96 15.51
C ARG A 110 -10.42 -11.45 15.65
N LEU A 111 -10.85 -10.99 16.83
CA LEU A 111 -11.08 -9.57 17.08
C LEU A 111 -9.79 -8.74 16.94
N ARG A 112 -8.65 -9.28 17.37
CA ARG A 112 -7.34 -8.63 17.20
C ARG A 112 -6.93 -8.55 15.73
N GLN A 113 -7.16 -9.62 14.97
CA GLN A 113 -6.89 -9.62 13.54
C GLN A 113 -7.75 -8.56 12.83
N GLU A 114 -9.06 -8.55 13.09
CA GLU A 114 -9.98 -7.56 12.51
C GLU A 114 -9.57 -6.12 12.89
N GLN A 115 -9.16 -5.89 14.14
CA GLN A 115 -8.66 -4.58 14.57
C GLN A 115 -7.37 -4.19 13.81
N ALA A 116 -6.43 -5.11 13.64
CA ALA A 116 -5.20 -4.86 12.90
C ALA A 116 -5.49 -4.53 11.43
N GLU A 117 -6.43 -5.24 10.80
CA GLU A 117 -6.88 -4.97 9.43
C GLU A 117 -7.47 -3.56 9.30
N LEU A 118 -8.34 -3.15 10.24
CA LEU A 118 -8.91 -1.79 10.27
C LEU A 118 -7.84 -0.71 10.47
N VAL A 119 -6.85 -0.94 11.32
CA VAL A 119 -5.73 0.00 11.52
C VAL A 119 -4.89 0.14 10.24
N LEU A 120 -4.62 -0.97 9.56
CA LEU A 120 -3.92 -0.96 8.28
C LEU A 120 -4.74 -0.25 7.20
N GLU A 121 -6.05 -0.46 7.14
CA GLU A 121 -6.92 0.22 6.18
C GLU A 121 -6.97 1.73 6.45
N ARG A 122 -7.11 2.15 7.72
CA ARG A 122 -7.06 3.56 8.12
C ARG A 122 -5.77 4.24 7.67
N SER A 123 -4.63 3.53 7.74
CA SER A 123 -3.33 4.07 7.31
C SER A 123 -3.20 4.29 5.79
N LYS A 124 -4.08 3.67 5.00
CA LYS A 124 -4.09 3.73 3.52
C LYS A 124 -5.06 4.77 2.98
N ILE A 125 -5.94 5.34 3.81
CA ILE A 125 -6.88 6.38 3.39
C ILE A 125 -6.08 7.62 3.03
N SER A 126 -6.32 8.14 1.84
CA SER A 126 -5.72 9.37 1.37
C SER A 126 -6.81 10.37 1.01
N ILE A 127 -6.66 11.61 1.48
CA ILE A 127 -7.56 12.71 1.10
C ILE A 127 -7.52 12.99 -0.42
N ASP A 128 -6.44 12.59 -1.08
CA ASP A 128 -6.25 12.71 -2.53
C ASP A 128 -6.91 11.57 -3.32
N ASP A 129 -7.33 10.48 -2.65
CA ASP A 129 -8.00 9.33 -3.24
C ASP A 129 -9.47 9.31 -2.80
N VAL A 130 -10.29 10.07 -3.53
CA VAL A 130 -11.75 10.17 -3.28
C VAL A 130 -12.42 8.79 -3.30
N ASP A 131 -11.98 7.88 -4.16
CA ASP A 131 -12.52 6.53 -4.20
C ASP A 131 -12.20 5.77 -2.91
N SER A 132 -11.02 5.97 -2.29
CA SER A 132 -10.71 5.39 -0.98
C SER A 132 -11.61 5.92 0.13
N VAL A 133 -11.87 7.22 0.12
CA VAL A 133 -12.74 7.89 1.10
C VAL A 133 -14.16 7.34 0.99
N HIS A 134 -14.72 7.28 -0.22
CA HIS A 134 -16.07 6.77 -0.44
C HIS A 134 -16.21 5.28 -0.11
N ARG A 135 -15.19 4.46 -0.42
CA ARG A 135 -15.18 3.03 -0.04
C ARG A 135 -15.27 2.84 1.47
N VAL A 136 -14.50 3.60 2.25
CA VAL A 136 -14.51 3.50 3.72
C VAL A 136 -15.86 3.93 4.30
N ILE A 137 -16.43 5.03 3.81
CA ILE A 137 -17.77 5.48 4.20
C ILE A 137 -18.83 4.43 3.86
N ALA A 138 -18.73 3.79 2.68
CA ALA A 138 -19.68 2.76 2.28
C ALA A 138 -19.57 1.50 3.14
N ASN A 139 -18.34 1.02 3.38
CA ASN A 139 -18.08 -0.24 4.09
C ASN A 139 -18.39 -0.15 5.58
N TYR A 140 -18.05 0.97 6.22
CA TYR A 140 -18.14 1.13 7.67
C TYR A 140 -19.23 2.09 8.11
N GLY A 141 -19.76 2.92 7.22
CA GLY A 141 -20.83 3.87 7.55
C GLY A 141 -22.12 3.18 8.00
N ALA A 142 -22.38 1.95 7.53
CA ALA A 142 -23.49 1.13 8.03
C ALA A 142 -23.28 0.66 9.48
N GLN A 143 -22.03 0.36 9.86
CA GLN A 143 -21.69 -0.07 11.23
C GLN A 143 -21.83 1.09 12.21
N VAL A 144 -21.43 2.30 11.81
CA VAL A 144 -21.61 3.50 12.63
C VAL A 144 -23.09 3.88 12.77
N ARG A 145 -23.87 3.83 11.69
CA ARG A 145 -25.33 4.10 11.76
C ARG A 145 -26.10 3.11 12.64
N ALA A 146 -25.59 1.91 12.84
CA ALA A 146 -26.19 0.92 13.74
C ALA A 146 -25.86 1.15 15.23
N GLN A 147 -24.96 2.10 15.53
CA GLN A 147 -24.50 2.44 16.89
C GLN A 147 -25.05 3.78 17.40
N ILE A 148 -25.84 4.50 16.57
CA ILE A 148 -26.51 5.78 16.90
C ILE A 148 -27.98 5.54 17.21
#